data_AF-A0A6T9Y8I2-F1
#
_entry.id   AF-A0A6T9Y8I2-F1
#
_cell.length_a   1.000
_cell.length_b   1.000
_cell.length_c   1.000
_cell.angle_alpha   90.00
_cell.angle_beta   90.00
_cell.angle_gamma   90.00
#
_symmetry.space_group_name_H-M   'P 1'
#
loop_
_entity.id
_entity.type
_entity.pdbx_description
1 polymer ?
#
loop_
_entity_poly.entity_id
_entity_poly.type
_entity_poly.pdbx_seq_one_letter_code
_entity_poly.pdbx_strand_id
1 'polypeptide(L)'
;KIRLLFYNGMNDLICNHVGNELLLQKLPWKNSEQWVVAPRFAWHLQEQSTTSRSIVAAYVQEYENLTFLKIPHSGHMVPMDQPEISLQMISTFLHVSSFQTIQQQLKSDPPSRTSCEKEAE
;
A
#
# COMPACT_ATOMS: atom_id res chain seq x y z
N LYS A 1 -19.41 -9.96 7.30
CA LYS A 1 -18.07 -10.23 6.72
C LYS A 1 -17.03 -9.58 7.63
N ILE A 2 -15.90 -10.24 7.91
CA ILE A 2 -14.82 -9.68 8.74
C ILE A 2 -13.89 -8.86 7.85
N ARG A 3 -13.54 -7.64 8.28
CA ARG A 3 -12.59 -6.78 7.58
C ARG A 3 -11.19 -7.03 8.09
N LEU A 4 -10.24 -7.13 7.18
CA LEU A 4 -8.83 -7.39 7.46
C LEU A 4 -8.00 -6.21 6.97
N LEU A 5 -7.23 -5.62 7.88
CA LEU A 5 -6.27 -4.56 7.58
C LEU A 5 -4.86 -5.10 7.82
N PHE A 6 -4.09 -5.24 6.75
CA PHE A 6 -2.65 -5.44 6.81
C PHE A 6 -1.97 -4.09 6.63
N TYR A 7 -1.01 -3.75 7.49
CA TYR A 7 -0.21 -2.55 7.33
C TYR A 7 1.23 -2.83 7.71
N ASN A 8 2.17 -2.26 6.93
CA ASN A 8 3.59 -2.42 7.15
C ASN A 8 4.31 -1.09 6.95
N GLY A 9 5.31 -0.83 7.79
CA GLY A 9 6.26 0.25 7.54
C GLY A 9 7.21 -0.13 6.42
N MET A 10 7.48 0.80 5.51
CA MET A 10 8.31 0.54 4.34
C MET A 10 9.79 0.28 4.69
N ASN A 11 10.25 0.76 5.85
CA ASN A 11 11.62 0.63 6.33
C ASN A 11 11.81 -0.54 7.32
N ASP A 12 10.80 -1.38 7.54
CA ASP A 12 10.96 -2.60 8.35
C ASP A 12 11.74 -3.67 7.58
N LEU A 13 12.77 -4.23 8.21
CA LEU A 13 13.58 -5.33 7.66
C LEU A 13 13.04 -6.70 8.09
N ILE A 14 12.57 -6.83 9.34
CA ILE A 14 12.19 -8.13 9.92
C ILE A 14 10.86 -8.59 9.33
N CYS A 15 9.86 -7.71 9.32
CA CYS A 15 8.53 -7.98 8.75
C CYS A 15 8.25 -7.02 7.58
N ASN A 16 9.16 -7.03 6.60
CA ASN A 16 9.14 -6.09 5.48
C ASN A 16 7.83 -6.14 4.66
N HIS A 17 7.49 -5.00 4.07
CA HIS A 17 6.29 -4.83 3.27
C HIS A 17 6.29 -5.67 1.98
N VAL A 18 7.45 -5.95 1.37
CA VAL A 18 7.56 -6.73 0.12
C VAL A 18 7.16 -8.19 0.35
N GLY A 19 7.66 -8.80 1.42
CA GLY A 19 7.33 -10.17 1.81
C GLY A 19 5.84 -10.32 2.12
N ASN A 20 5.27 -9.36 2.85
CA ASN A 20 3.83 -9.32 3.12
C ASN A 20 3.01 -9.10 1.84
N GLU A 21 3.45 -8.26 0.92
CA GLU A 21 2.77 -8.05 -0.37
C GLU A 21 2.76 -9.35 -1.20
N LEU A 22 3.89 -10.06 -1.27
CA LEU A 22 3.98 -11.36 -1.96
C LEU A 22 3.16 -12.45 -1.28
N LEU A 23 3.10 -12.45 0.06
CA LEU A 23 2.23 -13.33 0.83
C LEU A 23 0.76 -13.10 0.45
N LEU A 24 0.31 -11.84 0.45
CA LEU A 24 -1.07 -11.49 0.11
C LEU A 24 -1.41 -11.81 -1.36
N GLN A 25 -0.45 -11.68 -2.28
CA GLN A 25 -0.63 -12.09 -3.68
C GLN A 25 -0.83 -13.61 -3.85
N LYS A 26 -0.25 -14.42 -2.95
CA LYS A 26 -0.32 -15.89 -3.00
C LYS A 26 -1.30 -16.50 -1.99
N LEU A 27 -1.92 -15.67 -1.15
CA LEU A 27 -2.85 -16.12 -0.12
C LEU A 27 -4.04 -16.82 -0.81
N PRO A 28 -4.34 -18.09 -0.49
CA PRO A 28 -5.51 -18.76 -1.05
C PRO A 28 -6.77 -18.24 -0.35
N TRP A 29 -7.60 -17.49 -1.07
CA TRP A 29 -8.90 -17.04 -0.59
C TRP A 29 -9.85 -16.81 -1.77
N LYS A 30 -11.15 -16.67 -1.48
CA LYS A 30 -12.21 -16.60 -2.49
C LYS A 30 -11.95 -15.59 -3.61
N ASN A 31 -11.31 -14.45 -3.31
CA ASN A 31 -11.08 -13.38 -4.27
C ASN A 31 -9.58 -13.14 -4.55
N SER A 32 -8.74 -14.17 -4.46
CA SER A 32 -7.29 -14.04 -4.64
C SER A 32 -6.91 -13.53 -6.03
N GLU A 33 -7.62 -13.94 -7.08
CA GLU A 33 -7.35 -13.50 -8.44
C GLU A 33 -7.64 -12.00 -8.63
N GLN A 34 -8.76 -11.53 -8.06
CA GLN A 34 -9.16 -10.13 -8.15
C GLN A 34 -8.30 -9.23 -7.26
N TRP A 35 -7.79 -9.76 -6.14
CA TRP A 35 -6.80 -9.06 -5.32
C TRP A 35 -5.55 -8.71 -6.12
N VAL A 36 -5.00 -9.65 -6.89
CA VAL A 36 -3.74 -9.44 -7.65
C VAL A 36 -3.86 -8.27 -8.63
N VAL A 37 -5.01 -8.13 -9.28
CA VAL A 37 -5.31 -7.06 -10.25
C VAL A 37 -5.99 -5.84 -9.64
N ALA A 38 -6.18 -5.82 -8.31
CA ALA A 38 -6.87 -4.73 -7.64
C ALA A 38 -6.13 -3.39 -7.85
N PRO A 39 -6.88 -2.29 -8.03
CA PRO A 39 -6.28 -0.98 -8.15
C PRO A 39 -5.52 -0.62 -6.87
N ARG A 40 -4.42 0.10 -7.07
CA ARG A 40 -3.61 0.64 -5.97
C ARG A 40 -3.83 2.14 -5.89
N PHE A 41 -3.76 2.69 -4.69
CA PHE A 41 -4.01 4.09 -4.42
C PHE A 41 -2.89 4.69 -3.57
N ALA A 42 -2.62 5.97 -3.74
CA ALA A 42 -1.94 6.79 -2.75
C ALA A 42 -3.01 7.42 -1.86
N TRP A 43 -2.94 7.15 -0.57
CA TRP A 43 -3.81 7.72 0.45
C TRP A 43 -3.15 8.95 1.05
N HIS A 44 -3.91 10.03 1.16
CA HIS A 44 -3.46 11.29 1.73
C HIS A 44 -4.29 11.62 2.96
N LEU A 45 -3.66 12.23 3.96
CA LEU A 45 -4.41 12.82 5.07
C LEU A 45 -5.07 14.11 4.60
N GLN A 46 -6.35 14.30 4.91
CA GLN A 46 -6.98 15.61 4.83
C GLN A 46 -6.38 16.48 5.92
N GLU A 47 -5.53 17.43 5.52
CA GLU A 47 -4.93 18.39 6.44
C GLU A 47 -6.02 19.33 7.00
N GLN A 48 -6.12 19.47 8.32
CA GLN A 48 -6.83 20.60 8.95
C GLN A 48 -5.93 21.84 9.09
N SER A 49 -4.65 21.75 8.73
CA SER A 49 -3.64 22.79 8.90
C SER A 49 -3.31 23.48 7.58
N THR A 50 -3.17 24.80 7.66
CA THR A 50 -3.01 25.81 6.60
C THR A 50 -1.68 25.76 5.83
N THR A 51 -1.05 24.60 5.60
CA THR A 51 0.30 24.52 4.99
C THR A 51 0.38 23.53 3.82
N SER A 52 -0.41 23.77 2.78
CA SER A 52 -0.14 23.59 1.33
C SER A 52 0.81 22.48 0.84
N ARG A 53 0.94 21.32 1.49
CA ARG A 53 1.66 20.16 0.93
C ARG A 53 0.90 18.88 1.24
N SER A 54 0.23 18.36 0.21
CA SER A 54 -0.41 17.05 0.27
C SER A 54 0.66 15.96 0.45
N ILE A 55 0.78 15.40 1.65
CA ILE A 55 1.72 14.33 1.98
C ILE A 55 1.02 12.97 1.73
N VAL A 56 1.71 12.08 1.01
CA VAL A 56 1.25 10.69 0.86
C VAL A 56 1.44 9.97 2.19
N ALA A 57 0.35 9.58 2.82
CA ALA A 57 0.33 8.94 4.13
C ALA A 57 0.53 7.43 4.04
N ALA A 58 0.00 6.80 2.99
CA ALA A 58 0.23 5.39 2.69
C ALA A 58 -0.01 5.06 1.21
N TYR A 59 0.57 3.95 0.75
CA TYR A 59 0.16 3.29 -0.49
C TYR A 59 -0.77 2.13 -0.15
N VAL A 60 -1.90 2.06 -0.83
CA VAL A 60 -3.03 1.20 -0.48
C VAL A 60 -3.32 0.25 -1.64
N GLN A 61 -3.60 -1.01 -1.33
CA GLN A 61 -4.28 -1.95 -2.22
C GLN A 61 -5.48 -2.48 -1.48
N GLU A 62 -6.66 -2.44 -2.11
CA GLU A 62 -7.91 -2.81 -1.46
C GLU A 62 -8.77 -3.64 -2.41
N TYR A 63 -9.34 -4.73 -1.89
CA TYR A 63 -10.35 -5.51 -2.58
C TYR A 63 -11.33 -6.13 -1.57
N GLU A 64 -12.61 -5.80 -1.72
CA GLU A 64 -13.69 -6.17 -0.79
C GLU A 64 -13.35 -5.94 0.69
N ASN A 65 -12.99 -7.01 1.42
CA ASN A 65 -12.78 -7.00 2.87
C ASN A 65 -11.31 -7.10 3.27
N LEU A 66 -10.40 -7.08 2.30
CA LEU A 66 -8.95 -7.08 2.51
C LEU A 66 -8.37 -5.73 2.07
N THR A 67 -7.65 -5.08 2.99
CA THR A 67 -6.97 -3.81 2.74
C THR A 67 -5.50 -3.97 3.16
N PHE A 68 -4.58 -3.53 2.30
CA PHE A 68 -3.14 -3.55 2.56
C PHE A 68 -2.54 -2.16 2.43
N LEU A 69 -1.83 -1.70 3.47
CA LEU A 69 -1.19 -0.39 3.53
C LEU A 69 0.33 -0.50 3.67
N LYS A 70 1.04 0.30 2.87
CA LYS A 70 2.49 0.51 2.96
C LYS A 70 2.73 1.94 3.41
N ILE A 71 3.35 2.11 4.57
CA ILE A 71 3.48 3.43 5.20
C ILE A 71 4.93 3.91 5.02
N PRO A 72 5.16 4.95 4.21
CA PRO A 72 6.49 5.48 3.98
C PRO A 72 7.06 6.07 5.28
N HIS A 73 8.39 6.13 5.38
CA HIS A 73 9.09 6.70 6.54
C HIS A 73 8.69 6.09 7.89
N SER A 74 8.39 4.79 7.91
CA SER A 74 8.13 4.01 9.13
C SER A 74 8.76 2.63 9.05
N GLY A 75 9.23 2.12 10.18
CA GLY A 75 9.82 0.80 10.35
C GLY A 75 8.84 -0.20 10.96
N HIS A 76 9.35 -1.06 11.85
CA HIS A 76 8.58 -2.15 12.45
C HIS A 76 7.40 -1.65 13.31
N MET A 77 7.63 -0.59 14.08
CA MET A 77 6.63 0.00 14.98
C MET A 77 6.03 1.25 14.34
N VAL A 78 5.16 1.06 13.35
CA VAL A 78 4.50 2.15 12.62
C VAL A 78 3.87 3.22 13.55
N PRO A 79 3.15 2.89 14.65
CA PRO A 79 2.60 3.92 15.54
C PRO A 79 3.65 4.73 16.31
N MET A 80 4.86 4.19 16.48
CA MET A 80 5.97 4.91 17.10
C MET A 80 6.60 5.91 16.12
N ASP A 81 6.80 5.48 14.87
CA ASP A 81 7.47 6.31 13.85
C ASP A 81 6.52 7.35 13.24
N GLN A 82 5.25 6.99 13.05
CA GLN A 82 4.22 7.80 12.38
C GLN A 82 2.90 7.77 13.18
N PRO A 83 2.85 8.39 14.38
CA PRO A 83 1.69 8.31 15.29
C PRO A 83 0.41 8.92 14.69
N GLU A 84 0.53 10.07 14.01
CA GLU A 84 -0.61 10.75 13.40
C GLU A 84 -1.22 9.91 12.27
N ILE A 85 -0.38 9.42 11.35
CA ILE A 85 -0.81 8.54 10.25
C ILE A 85 -1.45 7.27 10.81
N SER A 86 -0.87 6.69 11.86
CA SER A 86 -1.38 5.47 12.48
C SER A 86 -2.76 5.67 13.12
N LEU A 87 -2.96 6.78 13.83
CA LEU A 87 -4.26 7.12 14.41
C LEU A 87 -5.31 7.32 13.30
N GLN A 88 -4.97 8.07 12.26
CA GLN A 88 -5.86 8.30 11.13
C GLN A 88 -6.16 7.01 10.37
N MET A 89 -5.19 6.12 10.21
CA MET A 89 -5.37 4.81 9.58
C MET A 89 -6.37 3.96 10.37
N ILE A 90 -6.16 3.83 11.68
CA ILE A 90 -7.04 3.06 12.56
C ILE A 90 -8.45 3.69 12.58
N SER A 91 -8.55 5.01 12.68
CA SER A 91 -9.84 5.72 12.62
C SER A 91 -10.57 5.49 11.31
N THR A 92 -9.87 5.61 10.17
CA THR A 92 -10.41 5.39 8.82
C THR A 92 -10.92 3.95 8.68
N PHE A 93 -10.14 2.98 9.18
CA PHE A 93 -10.55 1.58 9.19
C PHE A 93 -11.78 1.38 10.10
N LEU A 94 -11.77 1.85 11.34
CA LEU A 94 -12.89 1.64 12.27
C LEU A 94 -14.19 2.28 11.78
N HIS A 95 -14.13 3.51 11.26
CA HIS A 95 -15.29 4.25 10.77
C HIS A 95 -15.71 3.88 9.34
N VAL A 96 -15.12 2.85 8.73
CA VAL A 96 -15.45 2.37 7.37
C VAL A 96 -15.32 3.49 6.32
N SER A 97 -14.35 4.37 6.52
CA SER A 97 -14.03 5.43 5.58
C SER A 97 -13.12 4.92 4.46
N SER A 98 -13.08 5.62 3.33
CA SER A 98 -12.31 5.19 2.17
C SER A 98 -10.84 5.59 2.27
N PHE A 99 -9.95 4.64 1.96
CA PHE A 99 -8.52 4.88 1.76
C PHE A 99 -8.19 5.29 0.31
N GLN A 100 -9.18 5.32 -0.59
CA GLN A 100 -8.99 5.52 -2.02
C GLN A 100 -8.97 7.03 -2.33
N THR A 101 -7.79 7.66 -2.30
CA THR A 101 -7.64 9.08 -2.68
C THR A 101 -7.21 9.23 -4.13
N ILE A 102 -5.99 8.83 -4.47
CA ILE A 102 -5.43 8.98 -5.83
C ILE A 102 -5.06 7.60 -6.36
N GLN A 103 -5.66 7.16 -7.46
CA GLN A 103 -5.30 5.88 -8.07
C GLN A 103 -3.90 5.94 -8.68
N GLN A 104 -3.05 4.96 -8.34
CA GLN A 104 -1.73 4.82 -8.93
C GLN A 104 -1.86 4.28 -10.35
N GLN A 105 -1.33 5.03 -11.32
CA GLN A 105 -1.17 4.54 -12.68
C GLN A 105 0.22 3.89 -12.82
N LEU A 106 0.25 2.56 -12.82
CA LEU A 106 1.43 1.83 -13.25
C LEU A 106 1.41 1.80 -14.78
N LYS A 107 2.38 2.46 -15.43
CA LYS A 107 2.60 2.25 -16.87
C LYS A 107 2.90 0.76 -17.07
N SER A 108 2.00 0.06 -17.74
CA SER A 108 2.19 -1.33 -18.13
C SER A 108 3.10 -1.40 -19.35
N ASP A 109 4.35 -0.93 -19.22
CA ASP A 109 5.37 -1.26 -20.21
C ASP A 109 6.03 -2.57 -19.72
N PRO A 110 5.74 -3.74 -20.34
CA PRO A 110 6.55 -4.92 -20.07
C PRO A 110 8.00 -4.57 -20.44
N PRO A 111 9.01 -4.94 -19.63
CA PRO A 111 10.39 -4.82 -20.08
C PRO A 111 10.54 -5.67 -21.33
N SER A 112 10.68 -5.03 -22.49
CA SER A 112 11.04 -5.73 -23.72
C SER A 112 12.39 -6.37 -23.48
N ARG A 113 12.44 -7.70 -23.55
CA ARG A 113 13.69 -8.49 -23.42
C ARG A 113 14.61 -8.31 -24.65
N THR A 114 14.69 -7.12 -25.23
CA THR A 114 15.33 -6.92 -26.54
C THR A 114 16.56 -6.01 -26.50
N SER A 115 16.97 -5.52 -25.34
CA SER A 115 18.11 -4.60 -25.21
C SER A 115 19.38 -5.20 -24.59
N CYS A 116 19.37 -6.44 -24.08
CA CYS A 116 20.54 -7.02 -23.39
C CYS A 116 21.37 -8.02 -24.23
N GLU A 117 21.00 -8.28 -25.48
CA GLU A 117 21.71 -9.27 -26.34
C GLU A 117 22.57 -8.63 -27.45
N LYS A 118 22.81 -7.31 -27.43
CA LYS A 118 23.59 -6.62 -28.49
C LYS A 118 24.91 -6.00 -28.05
N GLU A 119 25.41 -6.31 -26.86
CA GLU A 119 26.74 -5.83 -26.39
C GLU A 119 27.72 -6.98 -26.09
N ALA A 120 27.56 -8.10 -26.77
CA ALA A 120 28.52 -9.21 -26.73
C ALA A 120 28.87 -9.66 -28.16
N GLU A 121 29.50 -8.77 -28.92
CA GLU A 121 30.36 -9.12 -30.05
C GLU A 121 31.56 -8.18 -30.11
#